data_AF-A0A9N8ZA22-F1
#
_entry.id   AF-A0A9N8ZA22-F1
#
_cell.length_a   1.000
_cell.length_b   1.000
_cell.length_c   1.000
_cell.angle_alpha   90.00
_cell.angle_beta   90.00
_cell.angle_gamma   90.00
#
_symmetry.space_group_name_H-M   'P 1'
#
loop_
_entity.id
_entity.type
_entity.pdbx_description
1 polymer ?
#
loop_
_entity_poly.entity_id
_entity_poly.type
_entity_poly.pdbx_seq_one_letter_code
_entity_poly.pdbx_strand_id
1 'polypeptide(L)'
;MSRQNSKPSVCFCNKHTIETMRSVGQAPTLTQLNQAITSEAKYNKNWSAATTLFQDLDKLVWKRLARLDNMSMTENLEKLTLTQLWFQTPVALRPLNESEIKYIRRVYQIMVRYSPTVNDATKYYLHLLTNHLDTPIFDDECISHCLISLIYLISKSNDVDFMEKGLELIQMALDRNLNNKQLEVLIDVSKEIFEYYGLCFNQFNGLIEESVFGNQGSIHGISNSVGRKKSGRRNNRSFLIPKSDLMNDNRRKQSYDMYMHDVD
;
A
#
# COMPACT_ATOMS: atom_id res chain seq x y z
N MET A 1 48.67 -0.78 -18.18
CA MET A 1 47.43 -1.56 -18.42
C MET A 1 46.38 -1.11 -17.41
N SER A 2 45.45 -0.25 -17.84
CA SER A 2 44.42 0.31 -16.96
C SER A 2 43.22 -0.64 -16.90
N ARG A 3 42.93 -1.22 -15.73
CA ARG A 3 41.75 -2.06 -15.51
C ARG A 3 40.54 -1.14 -15.37
N GLN A 4 39.74 -1.04 -16.43
CA GLN A 4 38.40 -0.47 -16.35
C GLN A 4 37.50 -1.43 -15.56
N ASN A 5 37.19 -1.10 -14.31
CA ASN A 5 36.11 -1.72 -13.57
C ASN A 5 34.77 -1.23 -14.16
N SER A 6 34.26 -1.94 -15.17
CA SER A 6 32.88 -1.75 -15.62
C SER A 6 31.95 -2.22 -14.49
N LYS A 7 31.22 -1.28 -13.89
CA LYS A 7 30.08 -1.60 -13.02
C LYS A 7 29.07 -2.43 -13.83
N PRO A 8 28.44 -3.46 -13.26
CA PRO A 8 27.43 -4.24 -13.96
C PRO A 8 26.29 -3.31 -14.39
N SER A 9 26.05 -3.20 -15.70
CA SER A 9 24.90 -2.47 -16.23
C SER A 9 23.63 -3.22 -15.81
N VAL A 10 22.97 -2.74 -14.77
CA VAL A 10 21.63 -3.21 -14.42
C VAL A 10 20.74 -2.85 -15.61
N CYS A 11 20.29 -3.86 -16.36
CA CYS A 11 19.29 -3.69 -17.41
C CYS A 11 17.98 -3.27 -16.73
N PHE A 12 17.74 -1.96 -16.64
CA PHE A 12 16.50 -1.43 -16.10
C PHE A 12 15.45 -1.47 -17.21
N CYS A 13 14.54 -2.44 -17.13
CA CYS A 13 13.23 -2.28 -17.77
C CYS A 13 12.67 -0.94 -17.27
N ASN A 14 12.39 -0.03 -18.20
CA ASN A 14 11.96 1.35 -17.94
C ASN A 14 10.75 1.69 -18.84
N LYS A 15 10.19 2.90 -18.74
CA LYS A 15 9.01 3.27 -19.54
C LYS A 15 9.24 3.08 -21.04
N HIS A 16 10.41 3.48 -21.54
CA HIS A 16 10.76 3.33 -22.95
C HIS A 16 10.82 1.86 -23.42
N THR A 17 11.26 0.95 -22.53
CA THR A 17 11.25 -0.50 -22.80
C THR A 17 9.81 -0.99 -22.98
N ILE A 18 8.89 -0.55 -22.11
CA ILE A 18 7.47 -0.92 -22.20
C ILE A 18 6.81 -0.36 -23.47
N GLU A 19 7.14 0.87 -23.86
CA GLU A 19 6.64 1.48 -25.10
C GLU A 19 7.14 0.75 -26.35
N THR A 20 8.41 0.37 -26.38
CA THR A 20 8.99 -0.44 -27.47
C THR A 20 8.33 -1.81 -27.56
N MET A 21 8.02 -2.45 -26.42
CA MET A 21 7.27 -3.71 -26.44
C MET A 21 5.87 -3.53 -27.07
N ARG A 22 5.18 -2.44 -26.73
CA ARG A 22 3.85 -2.15 -27.28
C ARG A 22 3.90 -1.89 -28.78
N SER A 23 4.91 -1.16 -29.27
CA SER A 23 5.03 -0.85 -30.70
C SER A 23 5.25 -2.10 -31.56
N VAL A 24 5.85 -3.16 -31.00
CA VAL A 24 6.00 -4.47 -31.68
C VAL A 24 4.85 -5.44 -31.38
N GLY A 25 3.74 -4.96 -30.79
CA GLY A 25 2.55 -5.76 -30.53
C GLY A 25 2.65 -6.68 -29.30
N GLN A 26 3.68 -6.53 -28.47
CA GLN A 26 3.87 -7.34 -27.26
C GLN A 26 3.25 -6.65 -26.04
N ALA A 27 2.31 -7.35 -25.36
CA ALA A 27 1.75 -6.86 -24.11
C ALA A 27 2.77 -7.03 -22.95
N PRO A 28 2.98 -5.99 -22.11
CA PRO A 28 3.88 -6.09 -20.98
C PRO A 28 3.32 -6.99 -19.87
N THR A 29 4.20 -7.76 -19.24
CA THR A 29 3.87 -8.59 -18.07
C THR A 29 3.86 -7.79 -16.77
N LEU A 30 3.23 -8.32 -15.71
CA LEU A 30 3.26 -7.70 -14.37
C LEU A 30 4.70 -7.51 -13.85
N THR A 31 5.59 -8.45 -14.13
CA THR A 31 7.01 -8.36 -13.75
C THR A 31 7.70 -7.18 -14.43
N GLN A 32 7.48 -6.99 -15.74
CA GLN A 32 8.06 -5.88 -16.50
C GLN A 32 7.48 -4.54 -16.05
N LEU A 33 6.17 -4.46 -15.81
CA LEU A 33 5.54 -3.26 -15.26
C LEU A 33 6.09 -2.91 -13.87
N ASN A 34 6.23 -3.89 -12.97
CA ASN A 34 6.85 -3.69 -11.66
C ASN A 34 8.29 -3.16 -11.76
N GLN A 35 9.12 -3.75 -12.63
CA GLN A 35 10.48 -3.29 -12.86
C GLN A 35 10.52 -1.86 -13.42
N ALA A 36 9.67 -1.54 -14.40
CA ALA A 36 9.57 -0.21 -14.99
C ALA A 36 9.09 0.84 -13.98
N ILE A 37 8.05 0.55 -13.19
CA ILE A 37 7.58 1.44 -12.12
C ILE A 37 8.69 1.68 -11.10
N THR A 38 9.39 0.62 -10.69
CA THR A 38 10.53 0.73 -9.78
C THR A 38 11.62 1.63 -10.36
N SER A 39 11.97 1.46 -11.64
CA SER A 39 12.95 2.29 -12.33
C SER A 39 12.53 3.76 -12.33
N GLU A 40 11.31 4.05 -12.77
CA GLU A 40 10.85 5.43 -12.93
C GLU A 40 10.62 6.14 -11.59
N ALA A 41 9.96 5.50 -10.62
CA ALA A 41 9.64 6.12 -9.34
C ALA A 41 10.88 6.29 -8.45
N LYS A 42 11.66 5.23 -8.27
CA LYS A 42 12.77 5.21 -7.30
C LYS A 42 14.06 5.80 -7.84
N TYR A 43 14.42 5.46 -9.08
CA TYR A 43 15.76 5.75 -9.61
C TYR A 43 15.78 6.97 -10.53
N ASN A 44 14.82 7.09 -11.45
CA ASN A 44 14.76 8.20 -12.40
C ASN A 44 13.99 9.41 -11.85
N LYS A 45 13.23 9.24 -10.75
CA LYS A 45 12.31 10.24 -10.19
C LYS A 45 11.30 10.77 -11.21
N ASN A 46 10.97 9.97 -12.22
CA ASN A 46 10.01 10.32 -13.27
C ASN A 46 8.61 9.89 -12.84
N TRP A 47 7.99 10.71 -11.98
CA TRP A 47 6.71 10.36 -11.37
C TRP A 47 5.54 10.29 -12.36
N SER A 48 5.58 11.12 -13.41
CA SER A 48 4.60 11.08 -14.49
C SER A 48 4.63 9.72 -15.19
N ALA A 49 5.82 9.23 -15.54
CA ALA A 49 5.98 7.90 -16.11
C ALA A 49 5.54 6.78 -15.17
N ALA A 50 5.95 6.83 -13.90
CA ALA A 50 5.57 5.84 -12.90
C ALA A 50 4.05 5.74 -12.71
N THR A 51 3.36 6.89 -12.69
CA THR A 51 1.90 6.95 -12.56
C THR A 51 1.19 6.32 -13.75
N THR A 52 1.63 6.59 -14.99
CA THR A 52 1.05 5.95 -16.18
C THR A 52 1.28 4.43 -16.15
N LEU A 53 2.49 3.99 -15.80
CA LEU A 53 2.81 2.57 -15.70
C LEU A 53 2.00 1.87 -14.60
N PHE A 54 1.75 2.56 -13.47
CA PHE A 54 0.88 2.06 -12.40
C PHE A 54 -0.56 1.86 -12.90
N GLN A 55 -1.12 2.82 -13.65
CA GLN A 55 -2.47 2.67 -14.21
C GLN A 55 -2.58 1.47 -15.15
N ASP A 56 -1.53 1.21 -15.94
CA ASP A 56 -1.48 0.05 -16.83
C ASP A 56 -1.40 -1.27 -16.04
N LEU A 57 -0.63 -1.28 -14.94
CA LEU A 57 -0.58 -2.42 -14.01
C LEU A 57 -1.93 -2.66 -13.33
N ASP A 58 -2.55 -1.60 -12.81
CA ASP A 58 -3.81 -1.68 -12.08
C ASP A 58 -4.95 -2.22 -12.96
N LYS A 59 -5.05 -1.73 -14.21
CA LYS A 59 -5.99 -2.28 -15.21
C LYS A 59 -5.78 -3.77 -15.46
N LEU A 60 -4.53 -4.22 -15.56
CA LEU A 60 -4.19 -5.63 -15.77
C LEU A 60 -4.56 -6.49 -14.56
N VAL A 61 -4.29 -5.99 -13.35
CA VAL A 61 -4.64 -6.65 -12.09
C VAL A 61 -6.15 -6.81 -11.98
N TRP A 62 -6.91 -5.73 -12.17
CA TRP A 62 -8.37 -5.75 -12.10
C TRP A 62 -9.01 -6.69 -13.11
N LYS A 63 -8.50 -6.71 -14.35
CA LYS A 63 -8.97 -7.64 -15.38
C LYS A 63 -8.80 -9.11 -14.98
N ARG A 64 -7.76 -9.43 -14.20
CA ARG A 64 -7.49 -10.79 -13.72
C ARG A 64 -8.28 -11.13 -12.47
N LEU A 65 -8.49 -10.17 -11.56
CA LEU A 65 -9.32 -10.34 -10.37
C LEU A 65 -10.79 -10.52 -10.71
N ALA A 66 -11.38 -9.64 -11.54
CA ALA A 66 -12.81 -9.71 -11.89
C ALA A 66 -13.23 -11.02 -12.58
N ARG A 67 -12.28 -11.72 -13.22
CA ARG A 67 -12.54 -13.03 -13.83
C ARG A 67 -12.60 -14.18 -12.83
N LEU A 68 -11.92 -14.05 -11.69
CA LEU A 68 -12.02 -15.03 -10.61
C LEU A 68 -13.44 -15.02 -10.03
N ASP A 69 -14.00 -13.82 -9.85
CA ASP A 69 -15.37 -13.67 -9.35
C ASP A 69 -16.40 -14.24 -10.32
N ASN A 70 -16.25 -13.98 -11.63
CA ASN A 70 -17.18 -14.49 -12.65
C ASN A 70 -17.08 -16.01 -12.89
N MET A 71 -15.91 -16.64 -12.68
CA MET A 71 -15.79 -18.10 -12.79
C MET A 71 -16.50 -18.85 -11.64
N SER A 72 -16.68 -18.20 -10.49
CA SER A 72 -17.44 -18.78 -9.37
C SER A 72 -18.95 -18.92 -9.66
N MET A 73 -19.44 -18.26 -10.73
CA MET A 73 -20.85 -18.24 -11.13
C MET A 73 -21.18 -19.17 -12.32
N THR A 74 -20.17 -19.82 -12.92
CA THR A 74 -20.37 -20.77 -14.03
C THR A 74 -20.31 -22.21 -13.52
N GLU A 75 -21.38 -22.66 -12.85
CA GLU A 75 -21.55 -24.06 -12.38
C GLU A 75 -21.79 -25.09 -13.51
N ASN A 76 -21.83 -24.69 -14.78
CA ASN A 76 -22.11 -25.60 -15.91
C ASN A 76 -20.99 -25.64 -16.95
N LEU A 77 -19.78 -26.04 -16.56
CA LEU A 77 -18.76 -26.49 -17.53
C LEU A 77 -18.45 -27.98 -17.30
N GLU A 78 -19.07 -28.81 -18.13
CA GLU A 78 -18.75 -30.23 -18.23
C GLU A 78 -17.27 -30.45 -18.64
N LYS A 79 -16.62 -31.41 -17.95
CA LYS A 79 -15.50 -32.24 -18.43
C LYS A 79 -14.10 -31.65 -18.69
N LEU A 80 -13.75 -30.47 -18.15
CA LEU A 80 -12.34 -30.06 -18.03
C LEU A 80 -12.02 -29.75 -16.56
N THR A 81 -10.94 -30.32 -16.04
CA THR A 81 -10.44 -29.91 -14.71
C THR A 81 -10.04 -28.44 -14.76
N LEU A 82 -10.26 -27.69 -13.67
CA LEU A 82 -9.88 -26.26 -13.52
C LEU A 82 -8.45 -25.99 -14.03
N THR A 83 -7.54 -26.92 -13.76
CA THR A 83 -6.15 -26.92 -14.20
C THR A 83 -6.01 -26.94 -15.73
N GLN A 84 -6.76 -27.80 -16.43
CA GLN A 84 -6.74 -27.90 -17.90
C GLN A 84 -7.30 -26.63 -18.56
N LEU A 85 -8.34 -26.04 -17.96
CA LEU A 85 -8.92 -24.78 -18.43
C LEU A 85 -7.90 -23.63 -18.36
N TRP A 86 -7.11 -23.58 -17.28
CA TRP A 86 -6.06 -22.56 -17.11
C TRP A 86 -4.85 -22.78 -18.01
N PHE A 87 -4.49 -24.03 -18.31
CA PHE A 87 -3.43 -24.31 -19.29
C PHE A 87 -3.76 -23.77 -20.68
N GLN A 88 -5.04 -23.82 -21.08
CA GLN A 88 -5.54 -23.27 -22.34
C GLN A 88 -5.80 -21.76 -22.30
N THR A 89 -5.88 -21.17 -21.10
CA THR A 89 -6.08 -19.72 -20.93
C THR A 89 -4.75 -18.98 -21.20
N PRO A 90 -4.75 -17.92 -22.05
CA PRO A 90 -3.58 -17.07 -22.26
C PRO A 90 -2.97 -16.61 -20.93
N VAL A 91 -1.64 -16.60 -20.81
CA VAL A 91 -0.94 -16.30 -19.54
C VAL A 91 -1.41 -14.98 -18.91
N ALA A 92 -1.68 -13.97 -19.74
CA ALA A 92 -2.20 -12.66 -19.31
C ALA A 92 -3.59 -12.71 -18.64
N LEU A 93 -4.28 -13.85 -18.70
CA LEU A 93 -5.67 -14.03 -18.26
C LEU A 93 -5.81 -15.12 -17.17
N ARG A 94 -4.71 -15.71 -16.72
CA ARG A 94 -4.71 -16.71 -15.63
C ARG A 94 -4.90 -16.04 -14.26
N PRO A 95 -5.35 -16.76 -13.22
CA PRO A 95 -5.32 -16.27 -11.84
C PRO A 95 -3.95 -15.72 -11.44
N LEU A 96 -3.91 -14.75 -10.51
CA LEU A 96 -2.64 -14.24 -9.98
C LEU A 96 -1.94 -15.32 -9.16
N ASN A 97 -0.66 -15.55 -9.45
CA ASN A 97 0.16 -16.42 -8.62
C ASN A 97 0.83 -15.64 -7.48
N GLU A 98 1.49 -16.35 -6.57
CA GLU A 98 2.10 -15.75 -5.37
C GLU A 98 3.22 -14.74 -5.70
N SER A 99 4.03 -14.98 -6.75
CA SER A 99 5.09 -14.05 -7.13
C SER A 99 4.54 -12.77 -7.73
N GLU A 100 3.47 -12.86 -8.52
CA GLU A 100 2.75 -11.72 -9.07
C GLU A 100 2.09 -10.88 -7.98
N ILE A 101 1.47 -11.51 -6.99
CA ILE A 101 0.92 -10.82 -5.81
C ILE A 101 2.04 -10.05 -5.08
N LYS A 102 3.21 -10.68 -4.88
CA LYS A 102 4.38 -10.00 -4.28
C LYS A 102 4.83 -8.80 -5.11
N TYR A 103 4.82 -8.89 -6.44
CA TYR A 103 5.16 -7.76 -7.31
C TYR A 103 4.16 -6.62 -7.19
N ILE A 104 2.86 -6.91 -7.14
CA ILE A 104 1.81 -5.89 -6.99
C ILE A 104 1.95 -5.18 -5.64
N ARG A 105 2.11 -5.94 -4.54
CA ARG A 105 2.38 -5.37 -3.21
C ARG A 105 3.63 -4.49 -3.20
N ARG A 106 4.67 -4.92 -3.90
CA ARG A 106 5.92 -4.15 -4.02
C ARG A 106 5.71 -2.84 -4.76
N VAL A 107 4.88 -2.83 -5.80
CA VAL A 107 4.52 -1.61 -6.53
C VAL A 107 3.83 -0.61 -5.61
N TYR A 108 2.86 -1.03 -4.79
CA TYR A 108 2.23 -0.13 -3.80
C TYR A 108 3.24 0.46 -2.82
N GLN A 109 4.12 -0.36 -2.25
CA GLN A 109 5.17 0.12 -1.35
C GLN A 109 6.07 1.15 -2.02
N ILE A 110 6.42 0.97 -3.29
CA ILE A 110 7.24 1.90 -4.07
C ILE A 110 6.49 3.19 -4.34
N MET A 111 5.24 3.09 -4.81
CA MET A 111 4.44 4.27 -5.13
C MET A 111 4.23 5.12 -3.88
N VAL A 112 3.90 4.53 -2.73
CA VAL A 112 3.75 5.28 -1.48
C VAL A 112 5.08 5.87 -1.00
N ARG A 113 6.16 5.08 -0.99
CA ARG A 113 7.46 5.51 -0.43
C ARG A 113 8.15 6.62 -1.22
N TYR A 114 8.03 6.60 -2.55
CA TYR A 114 8.74 7.52 -3.45
C TYR A 114 7.82 8.56 -4.09
N SER A 115 6.58 8.67 -3.61
CA SER A 115 5.69 9.75 -4.00
C SER A 115 6.33 11.12 -3.75
N PRO A 116 6.18 12.09 -4.66
CA PRO A 116 6.77 13.41 -4.52
C PRO A 116 6.04 14.28 -3.48
N THR A 117 4.78 13.95 -3.18
CA THR A 117 3.95 14.68 -2.21
C THR A 117 3.23 13.71 -1.27
N VAL A 118 2.85 14.20 -0.09
CA VAL A 118 2.02 13.44 0.88
C VAL A 118 0.66 13.08 0.26
N ASN A 119 0.08 13.96 -0.55
CA ASN A 119 -1.20 13.72 -1.24
C ASN A 119 -1.10 12.56 -2.23
N ASP A 120 -0.03 12.50 -3.02
CA ASP A 120 0.21 11.38 -3.93
C ASP A 120 0.38 10.07 -3.15
N ALA A 121 1.17 10.07 -2.08
CA ALA A 121 1.37 8.89 -1.23
C ALA A 121 0.05 8.40 -0.63
N THR A 122 -0.75 9.34 -0.11
CA THR A 122 -2.07 9.08 0.47
C THR A 122 -3.01 8.47 -0.56
N LYS A 123 -3.00 8.97 -1.80
CA LYS A 123 -3.81 8.43 -2.90
C LYS A 123 -3.53 6.95 -3.14
N TYR A 124 -2.26 6.54 -3.24
CA TYR A 124 -1.92 5.13 -3.49
C TYR A 124 -2.15 4.24 -2.27
N TYR A 125 -1.97 4.77 -1.05
CA TYR A 125 -2.30 4.06 0.18
C TYR A 125 -3.80 3.81 0.30
N LEU A 126 -4.63 4.83 0.05
CA LEU A 126 -6.09 4.69 0.04
C LEU A 126 -6.55 3.75 -1.07
N HIS A 127 -5.95 3.84 -2.27
CA HIS A 127 -6.23 2.91 -3.35
C HIS A 127 -6.01 1.46 -2.92
N LEU A 128 -4.91 1.15 -2.23
CA LEU A 128 -4.68 -0.19 -1.66
C LEU A 128 -5.78 -0.60 -0.67
N LEU A 129 -6.17 0.29 0.24
CA LEU A 129 -7.14 -0.01 1.29
C LEU A 129 -8.57 -0.16 0.78
N THR A 130 -9.00 0.65 -0.19
CA THR A 130 -10.40 0.64 -0.67
C THR A 130 -10.64 -0.39 -1.76
N ASN A 131 -9.67 -0.56 -2.66
CA ASN A 131 -9.88 -1.31 -3.89
C ASN A 131 -9.46 -2.77 -3.77
N HIS A 132 -8.68 -3.12 -2.75
CA HIS A 132 -8.12 -4.45 -2.62
C HIS A 132 -8.44 -5.16 -1.30
N LEU A 133 -9.28 -4.57 -0.43
CA LEU A 133 -9.59 -5.10 0.91
C LEU A 133 -9.93 -6.59 0.91
N ASP A 134 -10.76 -7.03 -0.03
CA ASP A 134 -11.25 -8.41 -0.14
C ASP A 134 -10.44 -9.27 -1.15
N THR A 135 -9.25 -8.81 -1.54
CA THR A 135 -8.43 -9.46 -2.58
C THR A 135 -7.14 -10.05 -1.97
N PRO A 136 -6.53 -11.07 -2.60
CA PRO A 136 -5.27 -11.65 -2.11
C PRO A 136 -4.07 -10.68 -2.16
N ILE A 137 -4.23 -9.48 -2.72
CA ILE A 137 -3.21 -8.43 -2.72
C ILE A 137 -3.10 -7.80 -1.33
N PHE A 138 -4.21 -7.70 -0.60
CA PHE A 138 -4.25 -7.13 0.75
C PHE A 138 -3.49 -8.00 1.74
N ASP A 139 -2.58 -7.37 2.48
CA ASP A 139 -1.63 -8.04 3.35
C ASP A 139 -1.14 -7.09 4.42
N ASP A 140 -1.14 -7.56 5.66
CA ASP A 140 -0.86 -6.69 6.81
C ASP A 140 0.55 -6.11 6.77
N GLU A 141 1.54 -6.89 6.31
CA GLU A 141 2.92 -6.43 6.18
C GLU A 141 3.05 -5.34 5.11
N CYS A 142 2.39 -5.54 3.95
CA CYS A 142 2.35 -4.55 2.89
C CYS A 142 1.74 -3.22 3.36
N ILE A 143 0.59 -3.29 4.04
CA ILE A 143 -0.13 -2.11 4.56
C ILE A 143 0.71 -1.38 5.59
N SER A 144 1.28 -2.10 6.56
CA SER A 144 2.14 -1.51 7.58
C SER A 144 3.36 -0.83 6.96
N HIS A 145 3.96 -1.41 5.92
CA HIS A 145 5.06 -0.77 5.19
C HIS A 145 4.61 0.51 4.47
N CYS A 146 3.45 0.51 3.83
CA CYS A 146 2.90 1.70 3.18
C CYS A 146 2.58 2.79 4.21
N LEU A 147 1.95 2.43 5.33
CA LEU A 147 1.62 3.36 6.41
C LEU A 147 2.87 4.01 7.01
N ILE A 148 3.89 3.23 7.35
CA ILE A 148 5.18 3.76 7.84
C ILE A 148 5.84 4.67 6.80
N SER A 149 5.70 4.34 5.50
CA SER A 149 6.24 5.19 4.42
C SER A 149 5.48 6.52 4.28
N LEU A 150 4.16 6.52 4.51
CA LEU A 150 3.35 7.73 4.54
C LEU A 150 3.70 8.60 5.75
N ILE A 151 3.84 8.02 6.94
CA ILE A 151 4.27 8.73 8.16
C ILE A 151 5.63 9.39 7.93
N TYR A 152 6.58 8.69 7.30
CA TYR A 152 7.86 9.27 6.92
C TYR A 152 7.72 10.50 6.01
N LEU A 153 6.82 10.46 5.02
CA LEU A 153 6.62 11.62 4.14
C LEU A 153 5.97 12.79 4.89
N ILE A 154 5.05 12.51 5.80
CA ILE A 154 4.44 13.52 6.68
C ILE A 154 5.49 14.15 7.59
N SER A 155 6.38 13.36 8.20
CA SER A 155 7.44 13.87 9.07
C SER A 155 8.34 14.87 8.34
N LYS A 156 8.56 14.64 7.05
CA LYS A 156 9.36 15.52 6.17
C LYS A 156 8.56 16.66 5.55
N SER A 157 7.25 16.72 5.78
CA SER A 157 6.41 17.81 5.32
C SER A 157 6.48 18.98 6.30
N ASN A 158 6.52 20.21 5.78
CA ASN A 158 6.42 21.43 6.60
C ASN A 158 4.96 21.88 6.76
N ASP A 159 4.00 21.00 6.46
CA ASP A 159 2.58 21.32 6.40
C ASP A 159 1.91 20.93 7.72
N VAL A 160 1.33 21.92 8.40
CA VAL A 160 0.71 21.75 9.72
C VAL A 160 -0.47 20.77 9.65
N ASP A 161 -1.25 20.80 8.57
CA ASP A 161 -2.43 19.94 8.40
C ASP A 161 -2.03 18.46 8.30
N PHE A 162 -0.87 18.17 7.72
CA PHE A 162 -0.32 16.82 7.68
C PHE A 162 0.29 16.40 9.01
N MET A 163 0.96 17.31 9.73
CA MET A 163 1.56 17.01 11.02
C MET A 163 0.51 16.60 12.06
N GLU A 164 -0.67 17.24 12.08
CA GLU A 164 -1.80 16.84 12.93
C GLU A 164 -2.26 15.41 12.66
N LYS A 165 -2.40 15.06 11.37
CA LYS A 165 -2.76 13.70 10.94
C LYS A 165 -1.64 12.70 11.22
N GLY A 166 -0.40 13.15 11.34
CA GLY A 166 0.77 12.33 11.64
C GLY A 166 0.59 11.52 12.93
N LEU A 167 0.11 12.14 14.01
CA LEU A 167 -0.11 11.44 15.29
C LEU A 167 -1.18 10.34 15.16
N GLU A 168 -2.27 10.61 14.45
CA GLU A 168 -3.32 9.62 14.21
C GLU A 168 -2.81 8.41 13.42
N LEU A 169 -1.97 8.65 12.41
CA LEU A 169 -1.39 7.58 11.60
C LEU A 169 -0.34 6.78 12.38
N ILE A 170 0.41 7.41 13.28
CA ILE A 170 1.33 6.71 14.19
C ILE A 170 0.54 5.79 15.13
N GLN A 171 -0.55 6.29 15.72
CA GLN A 171 -1.45 5.47 16.53
C GLN A 171 -1.95 4.26 15.73
N MET A 172 -2.46 4.50 14.52
CA MET A 172 -2.91 3.44 13.63
C MET A 172 -1.81 2.42 13.35
N ALA A 173 -0.56 2.86 13.19
CA ALA A 173 0.57 1.95 12.97
C ALA A 173 0.85 1.09 14.21
N LEU A 174 0.81 1.65 15.42
CA LEU A 174 1.00 0.90 16.67
C LEU A 174 -0.09 -0.16 16.88
N ASP A 175 -1.33 0.15 16.53
CA ASP A 175 -2.46 -0.78 16.65
C ASP A 175 -2.37 -1.99 15.71
N ARG A 176 -1.47 -1.97 14.72
CA ARG A 176 -1.32 -3.03 13.70
C ARG A 176 -0.36 -4.16 14.09
N ASN A 177 0.00 -4.30 15.37
CA ASN A 177 0.90 -5.35 15.88
C ASN A 177 2.20 -5.45 15.07
N LEU A 178 2.89 -4.33 14.90
CA LEU A 178 4.15 -4.27 14.17
C LEU A 178 5.19 -5.22 14.76
N ASN A 179 6.00 -5.83 13.90
CA ASN A 179 7.17 -6.55 14.38
C ASN A 179 8.26 -5.57 14.89
N ASN A 180 9.22 -6.06 15.67
CA ASN A 180 10.25 -5.21 16.30
C ASN A 180 10.98 -4.31 15.29
N LYS A 181 11.29 -4.84 14.09
CA LYS A 181 11.98 -4.08 13.05
C LYS A 181 11.11 -2.95 12.49
N GLN A 182 9.82 -3.21 12.27
CA GLN A 182 8.86 -2.19 11.84
C GLN A 182 8.63 -1.14 12.91
N LEU A 183 8.59 -1.54 14.19
CA LEU A 183 8.46 -0.64 15.32
C LEU A 183 9.68 0.29 15.44
N GLU A 184 10.89 -0.23 15.32
CA GLU A 184 12.13 0.57 15.30
C GLU A 184 12.10 1.62 14.18
N VAL A 185 11.67 1.22 12.98
CA VAL A 185 11.53 2.16 11.85
C VAL A 185 10.44 3.19 12.12
N LEU A 186 9.29 2.78 12.67
CA LEU A 186 8.20 3.70 13.03
C LEU A 186 8.69 4.77 14.01
N ILE A 187 9.39 4.37 15.07
CA ILE A 187 9.96 5.29 16.05
C ILE A 187 10.89 6.29 15.37
N ASP A 188 11.76 5.82 14.47
CA ASP A 188 12.71 6.69 13.78
C ASP A 188 12.02 7.70 12.85
N VAL A 189 11.06 7.27 12.04
CA VAL A 189 10.36 8.15 11.10
C VAL A 189 9.39 9.11 11.78
N SER A 190 9.00 8.86 13.03
CA SER A 190 8.04 9.68 13.77
C SER A 190 8.67 10.80 14.59
N LYS A 191 10.01 10.86 14.67
CA LYS A 191 10.74 11.82 15.53
C LYS A 191 10.32 13.27 15.31
N GLU A 192 10.31 13.71 14.06
CA GLU A 192 9.97 15.10 13.70
C GLU A 192 8.53 15.45 14.07
N ILE A 193 7.61 14.47 13.97
CA ILE A 193 6.21 14.65 14.38
C ILE A 193 6.14 14.83 15.90
N PHE A 194 6.83 13.98 16.67
CA PHE A 194 6.85 14.13 18.13
C PHE A 194 7.52 15.42 18.58
N GLU A 195 8.63 15.81 17.97
CA GLU A 195 9.33 17.07 18.26
C GLU A 195 8.43 18.29 18.01
N TYR A 196 7.65 18.28 16.93
CA TYR A 196 6.68 19.34 16.63
C TYR A 196 5.65 19.53 17.76
N TYR A 197 5.20 18.44 18.38
CA TYR A 197 4.25 18.46 19.50
C TYR A 197 4.91 18.51 20.89
N GLY A 198 6.24 18.57 20.98
CA GLY A 198 6.96 18.52 22.26
C GLY A 198 6.77 17.19 23.01
N LEU A 199 6.51 16.10 22.30
CA LEU A 199 6.31 14.75 22.83
C LEU A 199 7.58 13.92 22.67
N CYS A 200 7.67 12.82 23.42
CA CYS A 200 8.58 11.71 23.10
C CYS A 200 7.79 10.41 22.90
N PHE A 201 8.36 9.48 22.13
CA PHE A 201 7.66 8.22 21.78
C PHE A 201 7.17 7.44 23.02
N ASN A 202 7.99 7.35 24.07
CA ASN A 202 7.61 6.63 25.30
C ASN A 202 6.45 7.31 26.04
N GLN A 203 6.39 8.64 26.03
CA GLN A 203 5.26 9.39 26.59
C GLN A 203 4.01 9.15 25.74
N PHE A 204 4.11 9.22 24.42
CA PHE A 204 2.99 8.95 23.53
C PHE A 204 2.45 7.53 23.70
N ASN A 205 3.32 6.51 23.69
CA ASN A 205 2.92 5.12 23.92
C ASN A 205 2.34 4.88 25.32
N GLY A 206 2.87 5.55 26.35
CA GLY A 206 2.32 5.49 27.71
C GLY A 206 0.94 6.15 27.84
N LEU A 207 0.72 7.30 27.20
CA LEU A 207 -0.59 7.96 27.14
C LEU A 207 -1.65 7.07 26.49
N ILE A 208 -1.25 6.27 25.51
CA ILE A 208 -2.13 5.30 24.84
C ILE A 208 -2.50 4.19 25.82
N GLU A 209 -1.53 3.60 26.52
CA GLU A 209 -1.78 2.56 27.51
C GLU A 209 -2.71 3.04 28.64
N GLU A 210 -2.59 4.30 29.08
CA GLU A 210 -3.48 4.91 30.07
C GLU A 210 -4.89 5.19 29.53
N SER A 211 -5.04 5.47 28.23
CA SER A 211 -6.33 5.82 27.61
C SER A 211 -7.23 4.63 27.22
N VAL A 212 -6.73 3.39 27.24
CA VAL A 212 -7.46 2.18 26.79
C VAL A 212 -8.36 1.56 27.89
N PHE A 213 -8.43 2.14 29.08
CA PHE A 213 -9.42 1.76 30.11
C PHE A 213 -10.25 2.96 30.55
N GLY A 214 -11.57 2.87 30.34
CA GLY A 214 -12.50 3.94 30.66
C GLY A 214 -12.54 4.33 32.15
N ASN A 215 -12.59 5.65 32.36
CA ASN A 215 -13.30 6.41 33.38
C ASN A 215 -13.40 5.82 34.80
N GLN A 216 -12.70 6.45 35.76
CA GLN A 216 -13.29 7.39 36.73
C GLN A 216 -12.22 7.89 37.73
N GLY A 217 -12.16 9.21 37.92
CA GLY A 217 -11.94 9.82 39.23
C GLY A 217 -10.50 10.02 39.74
N SER A 218 -10.19 11.30 39.97
CA SER A 218 -9.44 11.83 41.13
C SER A 218 -7.93 11.55 41.28
N ILE A 219 -7.15 12.61 41.03
CA ILE A 219 -6.14 13.25 41.91
C ILE A 219 -5.36 12.36 42.91
N HIS A 220 -4.01 12.50 42.83
CA HIS A 220 -2.91 12.24 43.79
C HIS A 220 -2.15 10.89 43.75
N GLY A 221 -0.89 10.97 43.32
CA GLY A 221 0.27 10.56 44.13
C GLY A 221 0.82 9.12 44.04
N ILE A 222 2.12 9.04 43.71
CA ILE A 222 3.16 8.13 44.29
C ILE A 222 3.34 6.70 43.72
N SER A 223 4.48 6.53 43.02
CA SER A 223 5.51 5.46 43.00
C SER A 223 5.21 3.95 42.87
N ASN A 224 5.97 3.35 41.94
CA ASN A 224 6.74 2.09 41.98
C ASN A 224 6.08 0.70 42.22
N SER A 225 6.28 -0.14 41.18
CA SER A 225 6.92 -1.48 41.21
C SER A 225 6.06 -2.77 41.05
N VAL A 226 6.66 -3.69 40.27
CA VAL A 226 6.53 -5.17 40.21
C VAL A 226 5.26 -5.83 39.63
N GLY A 227 5.38 -6.26 38.36
CA GLY A 227 5.16 -7.63 37.85
C GLY A 227 3.86 -8.40 38.09
N ARG A 228 3.17 -8.82 37.01
CA ARG A 228 2.59 -10.17 36.89
C ARG A 228 2.11 -10.54 35.48
N LYS A 229 2.22 -11.83 35.19
CA LYS A 229 1.92 -12.56 33.95
C LYS A 229 0.42 -12.75 33.66
N LYS A 230 0.14 -12.87 32.35
CA LYS A 230 -0.93 -13.65 31.66
C LYS A 230 -2.39 -13.21 31.87
N SER A 231 -3.12 -12.97 30.78
CA SER A 231 -4.03 -13.97 30.18
C SER A 231 -4.65 -13.43 28.90
N GLY A 232 -4.91 -14.34 27.95
CA GLY A 232 -5.44 -13.99 26.64
C GLY A 232 -6.90 -13.56 26.67
N ARG A 233 -7.27 -12.66 25.75
CA ARG A 233 -8.63 -12.51 25.27
C ARG A 233 -8.58 -11.98 23.84
N ARG A 234 -8.81 -12.89 22.88
CA ARG A 234 -9.19 -12.55 21.51
C ARG A 234 -10.49 -11.75 21.59
N ASN A 235 -10.48 -10.51 21.15
CA ASN A 235 -11.70 -9.77 20.84
C ASN A 235 -11.50 -9.01 19.53
N ASN A 236 -12.39 -9.33 18.59
CA ASN A 236 -12.59 -8.71 17.29
C ASN A 236 -12.54 -7.17 17.40
N ARG A 237 -11.57 -6.53 16.75
CA ARG A 237 -11.54 -5.07 16.59
C ARG A 237 -11.69 -4.73 15.11
N SER A 238 -12.83 -4.14 14.83
CA SER A 238 -13.22 -3.42 13.62
C SER A 238 -12.05 -2.69 12.96
N PHE A 239 -11.91 -2.91 11.65
CA PHE A 239 -10.95 -2.29 10.76
C PHE A 239 -10.88 -0.77 10.95
N LEU A 240 -9.73 -0.27 11.44
CA LEU A 240 -9.44 1.15 11.57
C LEU A 240 -9.03 1.70 10.20
N ILE A 241 -10.03 1.97 9.36
CA ILE A 241 -9.90 2.85 8.19
C ILE A 241 -9.81 4.29 8.73
N PRO A 242 -8.94 5.17 8.18
CA PRO A 242 -8.89 6.57 8.59
C PRO A 242 -10.28 7.22 8.51
N LYS A 243 -10.63 8.06 9.50
CA LYS A 243 -11.89 8.83 9.48
C LYS A 243 -11.97 9.68 8.22
N SER A 244 -13.21 9.90 7.76
CA SER A 244 -13.59 10.61 6.53
C SER A 244 -13.08 12.04 6.38
N ASP A 245 -12.41 12.59 7.38
CA ASP A 245 -11.98 13.99 7.40
C ASP A 245 -10.63 14.17 6.70
N LEU A 246 -9.96 13.07 6.34
CA LEU A 246 -8.99 12.99 5.23
C LEU A 246 -9.66 13.08 3.84
N MET A 247 -11.00 13.06 3.74
CA MET A 247 -11.72 12.68 2.52
C MET A 247 -12.71 13.71 1.95
N ASN A 248 -12.71 14.96 2.42
CA ASN A 248 -13.48 16.02 1.78
C ASN A 248 -12.58 16.84 0.86
N ASP A 249 -12.46 16.40 -0.40
CA ASP A 249 -12.38 17.35 -1.53
C ASP A 249 -12.53 16.73 -2.94
N ASN A 250 -12.89 15.46 -3.12
CA ASN A 250 -13.13 14.93 -4.47
C ASN A 250 -14.20 13.83 -4.57
N ARG A 251 -15.37 14.03 -3.94
CA ARG A 251 -16.60 13.34 -4.39
C ARG A 251 -17.13 13.97 -5.68
N ARG A 252 -16.45 13.73 -6.80
CA ARG A 252 -17.13 13.64 -8.10
C ARG A 252 -17.20 12.17 -8.47
N LYS A 253 -18.42 11.64 -8.37
CA LYS A 253 -18.86 10.37 -8.94
C LYS A 253 -18.33 10.28 -10.39
N GLN A 254 -17.38 9.39 -10.65
CA GLN A 254 -17.20 8.84 -11.99
C GLN A 254 -18.12 7.63 -12.09
N SER A 255 -19.36 7.89 -12.50
CA SER A 255 -20.25 6.87 -13.03
C SER A 255 -19.63 6.32 -14.30
N TYR A 256 -19.13 5.08 -14.25
CA TYR A 256 -18.97 4.26 -15.44
C TYR A 256 -20.35 3.79 -15.85
N ASP A 257 -21.10 4.64 -16.56
CA ASP A 257 -22.28 4.24 -17.32
C ASP A 257 -22.56 5.32 -18.38
N MET A 258 -22.55 4.88 -19.64
CA MET A 258 -23.07 5.49 -20.89
C MET A 258 -22.04 5.59 -22.01
N TYR A 259 -21.92 4.51 -22.79
CA TYR A 259 -21.84 4.58 -24.25
C TYR A 259 -22.50 3.33 -24.82
N MET A 260 -23.83 3.33 -24.79
CA MET A 260 -24.69 2.61 -25.71
C MET A 260 -25.84 3.56 -26.05
N HIS A 261 -25.74 4.22 -27.21
CA HIS A 261 -26.84 4.42 -28.15
C HIS A 261 -26.31 5.11 -29.41
N ASP A 262 -26.34 4.32 -30.49
CA ASP A 262 -26.76 4.63 -31.86
C ASP A 262 -26.89 6.10 -32.27
N VAL A 263 -26.26 6.43 -33.41
CA VAL A 263 -26.83 7.33 -34.42
C VAL A 263 -26.46 6.78 -35.81
N ASP A 264 -27.50 6.39 -36.54
CA ASP A 264 -27.70 6.25 -38.00
C ASP A 264 -26.53 5.92 -38.94
#